data_AF-A0A3A3DK92-F1
#
_entry.id   AF-A0A3A3DK92-F1
#
_cell.length_a   1.000
_cell.length_b   1.000
_cell.length_c   1.000
_cell.angle_alpha   90.00
_cell.angle_beta   90.00
_cell.angle_gamma   90.00
#
_symmetry.space_group_name_H-M   'P 1'
#
loop_
_entity.id
_entity.type
_entity.pdbx_description
1 polymer ?
#
loop_
_entity_poly.entity_id
_entity_poly.type
_entity_poly.pdbx_seq_one_letter_code
_entity_poly.pdbx_strand_id
1 'polypeptide(L)'
;MAMIRPAKQSDIIGIVDMVEALRAAVGGPVAVDRPHTAHIIAQLIASPDGAVWLSGGGFIAGSLQPTIINPAPVAMEHGWYASDGSGLRLLRTFERWARDRGALLVQISTGPDGLDLTRLGYRVAEQAWIK
;
A
#
# COMPACT_ATOMS: atom_id res chain seq x y z
N MET A 1 10.22 17.42 9.61
CA MET A 1 9.40 16.19 9.66
C MET A 1 8.67 16.05 8.33
N ALA A 2 8.77 14.91 7.63
CA ALA A 2 8.10 14.74 6.34
C ALA A 2 6.56 14.66 6.52
N MET A 3 5.85 15.58 5.87
CA MET A 3 4.39 15.68 5.89
C MET A 3 3.77 14.57 5.05
N ILE A 4 2.80 13.83 5.61
CA ILE A 4 2.01 12.84 4.85
C ILE A 4 0.85 13.57 4.18
N ARG A 5 0.65 13.36 2.88
CA ARG A 5 -0.44 13.97 2.12
C ARG A 5 -1.08 12.97 1.14
N PRO A 6 -2.35 13.16 0.75
CA PRO A 6 -2.93 12.43 -0.38
C PRO A 6 -2.13 12.66 -1.66
N ALA A 7 -2.05 11.63 -2.50
CA ALA A 7 -1.53 11.76 -3.85
C ALA A 7 -2.53 12.46 -4.77
N LYS A 8 -2.01 13.16 -5.77
CA LYS A 8 -2.74 13.76 -6.89
C LYS A 8 -2.18 13.24 -8.21
N GLN A 9 -2.87 13.49 -9.33
CA GLN A 9 -2.42 13.00 -10.63
C GLN A 9 -0.98 13.38 -11.00
N SER A 10 -0.52 14.57 -10.61
CA SER A 10 0.86 15.00 -10.89
C SER A 10 1.93 14.18 -10.16
N ASP A 11 1.56 13.36 -9.18
CA ASP A 11 2.50 12.53 -8.41
C ASP A 11 2.71 11.15 -9.03
N ILE A 12 1.88 10.75 -10.02
CA ILE A 12 1.84 9.37 -10.53
C ILE A 12 3.21 8.88 -10.97
N ILE A 13 3.97 9.68 -11.73
CA ILE A 13 5.29 9.28 -12.22
C ILE A 13 6.27 9.04 -11.06
N GLY A 14 6.28 9.92 -10.05
CA GLY A 14 7.12 9.72 -8.87
C GLY A 14 6.71 8.49 -8.04
N ILE A 15 5.44 8.13 -8.03
CA ILE A 15 4.97 6.89 -7.41
C ILE A 15 5.47 5.67 -8.19
N VAL A 16 5.41 5.70 -9.52
CA VAL A 16 5.94 4.61 -10.36
C VAL A 16 7.43 4.39 -10.09
N ASP A 17 8.20 5.46 -9.94
CA ASP A 17 9.63 5.35 -9.59
C ASP A 17 9.82 4.70 -8.20
N MET A 18 8.96 5.03 -7.22
CA MET A 18 8.98 4.37 -5.91
C MET A 18 8.50 2.91 -5.94
N VAL A 19 7.60 2.55 -6.86
CA VAL A 19 7.19 1.15 -7.07
C VAL A 19 8.34 0.32 -7.62
N GLU A 20 9.15 0.88 -8.52
CA GLU A 20 10.39 0.23 -8.97
C GLU A 20 11.40 0.07 -7.85
N ALA A 21 11.58 1.11 -7.02
CA ALA A 21 12.43 1.05 -5.84
C ALA A 21 11.94 0.00 -4.83
N LEU A 22 10.62 -0.10 -4.62
CA LEU A 22 9.99 -1.14 -3.81
C LEU A 22 10.33 -2.52 -4.38
N ARG A 23 10.08 -2.74 -5.69
CA ARG A 23 10.36 -4.01 -6.37
C ARG A 23 11.82 -4.41 -6.22
N ALA A 24 12.74 -3.45 -6.39
CA ALA A 24 14.17 -3.67 -6.21
C ALA A 24 14.52 -4.04 -4.77
N ALA A 25 13.93 -3.36 -3.78
CA ALA A 25 14.17 -3.60 -2.36
C ALA A 25 13.66 -4.96 -1.88
N VAL A 26 12.50 -5.42 -2.38
CA VAL A 26 11.87 -6.68 -1.95
C VAL A 26 12.27 -7.89 -2.81
N GLY A 27 12.99 -7.67 -3.92
CA GLY A 27 13.35 -8.75 -4.84
C GLY A 27 12.14 -9.43 -5.50
N GLY A 28 11.05 -8.68 -5.71
CA GLY A 28 9.78 -9.23 -6.19
C GLY A 28 9.91 -9.92 -7.56
N PRO A 29 9.23 -11.06 -7.78
CA PRO A 29 9.40 -11.87 -8.99
C PRO A 29 8.80 -11.21 -10.24
N VAL A 30 7.83 -10.30 -10.06
CA VAL A 30 7.14 -9.61 -11.16
C VAL A 30 7.90 -8.34 -11.53
N ALA A 31 8.11 -8.11 -12.82
CA ALA A 31 8.68 -6.87 -13.34
C ALA A 31 7.63 -5.75 -13.33
N VAL A 32 8.07 -4.51 -13.09
CA VAL A 32 7.18 -3.35 -13.12
C VAL A 32 6.86 -2.99 -14.57
N ASP A 33 5.60 -3.09 -14.95
CA ASP A 33 5.07 -2.45 -16.17
C ASP A 33 4.68 -1.01 -15.81
N ARG A 34 5.49 -0.03 -16.25
CA ARG A 34 5.30 1.38 -15.88
C ARG A 34 3.96 1.96 -16.38
N PRO A 35 3.56 1.83 -17.66
CA PRO A 35 2.24 2.27 -18.12
C PRO A 35 1.08 1.66 -17.33
N HIS A 36 1.11 0.36 -17.08
CA HIS A 36 0.07 -0.32 -16.30
C HIS A 36 0.04 0.18 -14.85
N THR A 37 1.20 0.27 -14.21
CA THR A 37 1.33 0.79 -12.84
C THR A 37 0.79 2.21 -12.74
N ALA A 38 1.15 3.09 -13.68
CA ALA A 38 0.63 4.46 -13.73
C ALA A 38 -0.90 4.49 -13.86
N HIS A 39 -1.46 3.62 -14.69
CA HIS A 39 -2.91 3.49 -14.86
C HIS A 39 -3.60 3.05 -13.56
N ILE A 40 -3.08 2.02 -12.88
CA ILE A 40 -3.64 1.54 -11.61
C ILE A 40 -3.56 2.62 -10.53
N ILE A 41 -2.44 3.33 -10.40
CA ILE A 41 -2.31 4.43 -9.44
C ILE A 41 -3.32 5.55 -9.76
N ALA A 42 -3.51 5.89 -11.03
CA ALA A 42 -4.52 6.89 -11.43
C ALA A 42 -5.94 6.45 -11.03
N GLN A 43 -6.27 5.17 -11.21
CA GLN A 43 -7.56 4.61 -10.78
C GLN A 43 -7.73 4.64 -9.26
N LEU A 44 -6.70 4.31 -8.49
CA LEU A 44 -6.74 4.38 -7.03
C LEU A 44 -6.92 5.82 -6.54
N ILE A 45 -6.28 6.80 -7.17
CA ILE A 45 -6.44 8.23 -6.83
C ILE A 45 -7.87 8.71 -7.14
N ALA A 46 -8.47 8.24 -8.23
CA ALA A 46 -9.81 8.66 -8.66
C ALA A 46 -10.94 7.92 -7.95
N SER A 47 -10.68 6.73 -7.40
CA SER A 47 -11.69 5.87 -6.79
C SER A 47 -12.07 6.37 -5.39
N PRO A 48 -13.37 6.41 -5.04
CA PRO A 48 -13.78 6.67 -3.66
C PRO A 48 -13.24 5.60 -2.70
N ASP A 49 -13.06 4.36 -3.16
CA ASP A 49 -12.56 3.23 -2.36
C ASP A 49 -11.05 3.03 -2.47
N GLY A 50 -10.38 3.81 -3.30
CA GLY A 50 -8.93 3.82 -3.44
C GLY A 50 -8.27 4.79 -2.46
N ALA A 51 -7.01 4.51 -2.14
CA ALA A 51 -6.26 5.34 -1.22
C ALA A 51 -4.78 5.34 -1.57
N VAL A 52 -4.21 6.54 -1.72
CA VAL A 52 -2.78 6.73 -2.02
C VAL A 52 -2.27 7.92 -1.23
N TRP A 53 -1.27 7.71 -0.37
CA TRP A 53 -0.57 8.77 0.35
C TRP A 53 0.91 8.78 0.06
N LEU A 54 1.51 9.95 0.22
CA LEU A 54 2.91 10.22 -0.03
C LEU A 54 3.57 10.90 1.16
N SER A 55 4.87 10.65 1.29
CA SER A 55 5.81 11.45 2.07
C SER A 55 6.85 12.10 1.14
N GLY A 56 8.00 12.54 1.67
CA GLY A 56 9.09 13.05 0.85
C GLY A 56 9.85 11.96 0.07
N GLY A 57 9.83 10.71 0.55
CA GLY A 57 10.52 9.57 -0.07
C GLY A 57 9.79 8.24 0.10
N GLY A 58 8.45 8.27 0.18
CA GLY A 58 7.66 7.08 0.39
C GLY A 58 6.21 7.23 -0.07
N PHE A 59 5.55 6.09 -0.22
CA PHE A 59 4.12 5.99 -0.52
C PHE A 59 3.48 4.80 0.19
N ILE A 60 2.17 4.87 0.33
CA ILE A 60 1.33 3.70 0.58
C ILE A 60 0.09 3.78 -0.30
N ALA A 61 -0.22 2.69 -0.98
CA ALA A 61 -1.38 2.55 -1.85
C ALA A 61 -2.20 1.34 -1.43
N GLY A 62 -3.53 1.45 -1.51
CA GLY A 62 -4.45 0.38 -1.18
C GLY A 62 -5.87 0.69 -1.61
N SER A 63 -6.79 -0.25 -1.36
CA SER A 63 -8.21 -0.06 -1.64
C SER A 63 -9.09 -0.82 -0.64
N LEU A 64 -10.34 -0.43 -0.53
CA LEU A 64 -11.37 -1.24 0.13
C LEU A 64 -11.90 -2.29 -0.84
N GLN A 65 -11.91 -3.54 -0.42
CA GLN A 65 -12.44 -4.66 -1.22
C GLN A 65 -13.25 -5.60 -0.32
N PRO A 66 -14.39 -6.14 -0.79
CA PRO A 66 -15.03 -7.25 -0.11
C PRO A 66 -14.22 -8.54 -0.30
N THR A 67 -14.50 -9.54 0.51
CA THR A 67 -14.00 -10.90 0.30
C THR A 67 -15.09 -11.76 -0.34
N ILE A 68 -14.73 -12.93 -0.89
CA ILE A 68 -15.73 -13.88 -1.38
C ILE A 68 -16.63 -14.44 -0.27
N ILE A 69 -16.17 -14.41 0.99
CA ILE A 69 -16.87 -14.99 2.15
C ILE A 69 -17.72 -13.96 2.92
N ASN A 70 -17.43 -12.66 2.78
CA ASN A 70 -18.09 -11.61 3.53
C ASN A 70 -18.03 -10.28 2.76
N PRO A 71 -19.17 -9.59 2.57
CA PRO A 71 -19.21 -8.31 1.86
C PRO A 71 -18.66 -7.12 2.65
N ALA A 72 -18.40 -7.26 3.96
CA ALA A 72 -17.78 -6.20 4.75
C ALA A 72 -16.40 -5.83 4.18
N PRO A 73 -16.09 -4.53 4.02
CA PRO A 73 -14.88 -4.11 3.34
C PRO A 73 -13.63 -4.46 4.13
N VAL A 74 -12.60 -4.91 3.43
CA VAL A 74 -11.23 -5.08 3.91
C VAL A 74 -10.36 -4.03 3.24
N ALA A 75 -9.55 -3.32 4.03
CA ALA A 75 -8.54 -2.43 3.47
C ALA A 75 -7.31 -3.25 3.07
N MET A 76 -7.14 -3.49 1.77
CA MET A 76 -6.01 -4.22 1.21
C MET A 76 -4.95 -3.24 0.74
N GLU A 77 -3.73 -3.43 1.24
CA GLU A 77 -2.53 -2.74 0.76
C GLU A 77 -2.04 -3.37 -0.56
N HIS A 78 -1.67 -2.50 -1.50
CA HIS A 78 -1.16 -2.88 -2.82
C HIS A 78 0.33 -2.54 -2.99
N GLY A 79 0.83 -1.57 -2.22
CA GLY A 79 2.25 -1.23 -2.17
C GLY A 79 2.56 -0.25 -1.04
N TRP A 80 3.61 -0.53 -0.28
CA TRP A 80 4.10 0.29 0.82
C TRP A 80 5.63 0.39 0.78
N TYR A 81 6.14 1.61 0.63
CA TYR A 81 7.57 1.88 0.55
C TYR A 81 7.92 3.20 1.19
N ALA A 82 9.08 3.28 1.86
CA ALA A 82 9.65 4.53 2.32
C ALA A 82 11.16 4.44 2.50
N SER A 83 11.91 5.38 1.92
CA SER A 83 13.35 5.58 2.15
C SER A 83 13.67 6.70 3.13
N ASP A 84 12.67 7.51 3.50
CA ASP A 84 12.79 8.70 4.36
C ASP A 84 12.39 8.45 5.83
N GLY A 85 12.27 7.19 6.23
CA GLY A 85 11.82 6.80 7.59
C GLY A 85 10.35 7.13 7.89
N SER A 86 9.54 7.46 6.87
CA SER A 86 8.12 7.75 7.05
C SER A 86 7.20 6.53 7.07
N GLY A 87 7.73 5.33 6.82
CA GLY A 87 6.96 4.10 6.60
C GLY A 87 5.84 3.88 7.62
N LEU A 88 6.17 3.93 8.92
CA LEU A 88 5.16 3.77 9.98
C LEU A 88 4.09 4.87 9.98
N ARG A 89 4.41 6.11 9.62
CA ARG A 89 3.42 7.19 9.52
C ARG A 89 2.49 7.00 8.33
N LEU A 90 3.01 6.48 7.22
CA LEU A 90 2.21 6.08 6.06
C LEU A 90 1.24 4.94 6.47
N LEU A 91 1.75 3.90 7.11
CA LEU A 91 0.93 2.78 7.61
C LEU A 91 -0.18 3.26 8.57
N ARG A 92 0.15 4.05 9.58
CA ARG A 92 -0.86 4.62 10.51
C ARG A 92 -1.90 5.51 9.81
N THR A 93 -1.52 6.14 8.70
CA THR A 93 -2.45 6.94 7.89
C THR A 93 -3.41 6.04 7.12
N PHE A 94 -2.90 4.94 6.54
CA PHE A 94 -3.72 3.92 5.89
C PHE A 94 -4.69 3.26 6.86
N GLU A 95 -4.22 2.81 8.04
CA GLU A 95 -5.06 2.20 9.09
C GLU A 95 -6.17 3.14 9.57
N ARG A 96 -5.87 4.43 9.74
CA ARG A 96 -6.86 5.42 10.15
C ARG A 96 -7.93 5.57 9.08
N TRP A 97 -7.54 5.75 7.82
CA TRP A 97 -8.49 5.81 6.72
C TRP A 97 -9.35 4.55 6.63
N ALA A 98 -8.75 3.36 6.78
CA ALA A 98 -9.48 2.11 6.76
C ALA A 98 -10.56 2.07 7.86
N ARG A 99 -10.21 2.46 9.09
CA ARG A 99 -11.15 2.56 10.21
C ARG A 99 -12.26 3.57 9.93
N ASP A 100 -11.90 4.77 9.46
CA ASP A 100 -12.86 5.84 9.17
C ASP A 100 -13.85 5.46 8.06
N ARG A 101 -13.47 4.51 7.20
CA ARG A 101 -14.30 3.93 6.13
C ARG A 101 -15.05 2.65 6.54
N GLY A 102 -14.95 2.24 7.81
CA GLY A 102 -15.64 1.05 8.31
C GLY A 102 -15.06 -0.27 7.83
N ALA A 103 -13.78 -0.32 7.46
CA ALA A 103 -13.11 -1.58 7.12
C ALA A 103 -13.11 -2.54 8.32
N LEU A 104 -13.44 -3.80 8.09
CA LEU A 104 -13.45 -4.85 9.09
C LEU A 104 -12.03 -5.17 9.58
N LEU A 105 -11.06 -5.13 8.68
CA LEU A 105 -9.64 -5.33 8.98
C LEU A 105 -8.75 -4.63 7.94
N VAL A 106 -7.48 -4.51 8.28
CA VAL A 106 -6.40 -4.03 7.42
C VAL A 106 -5.51 -5.22 7.06
N GLN A 107 -5.35 -5.51 5.78
CA GLN A 107 -4.48 -6.54 5.25
C GLN A 107 -3.27 -5.89 4.60
N ILE A 108 -2.08 -6.27 5.06
CA ILE A 108 -0.80 -5.81 4.51
C ILE A 108 0.09 -7.01 4.24
N SER A 109 0.99 -6.85 3.28
CA SER A 109 1.97 -7.86 2.92
C SER A 109 3.39 -7.43 3.28
N THR A 110 4.23 -8.40 3.62
CA THR A 110 5.68 -8.23 3.76
C THR A 110 6.37 -9.33 2.99
N GLY A 111 7.62 -9.09 2.57
CA GLY A 111 8.44 -10.15 1.99
C GLY A 111 8.71 -11.28 2.99
N PRO A 112 9.24 -12.44 2.54
CA PRO A 112 9.53 -13.60 3.39
C PRO A 112 10.43 -13.26 4.59
N ASP A 113 11.43 -12.41 4.37
CA ASP A 113 12.34 -11.87 5.39
C ASP A 113 11.98 -10.43 5.79
N GLY A 114 10.71 -10.06 5.60
CA GLY A 114 10.20 -8.72 5.84
C GLY A 114 10.04 -8.39 7.33
N LEU A 115 9.47 -7.21 7.60
CA LEU A 115 9.26 -6.72 8.96
C LEU A 115 8.31 -7.62 9.75
N ASP A 116 8.66 -7.91 11.00
CA ASP A 116 7.71 -8.47 11.98
C ASP A 116 6.77 -7.36 12.47
N LEU A 117 5.49 -7.49 12.13
CA LEU A 117 4.45 -6.53 12.42
C LEU A 117 3.64 -6.86 13.69
N THR A 118 4.00 -7.93 14.41
CA THR A 118 3.30 -8.35 15.64
C THR A 118 3.26 -7.26 16.70
N ARG A 119 4.34 -6.48 16.83
CA ARG A 119 4.42 -5.32 17.73
C ARG A 119 3.44 -4.19 17.38
N LEU A 120 2.92 -4.18 16.15
CA LEU A 120 1.91 -3.24 15.69
C LEU A 120 0.48 -3.78 15.81
N GLY A 121 0.31 -5.01 16.31
CA GLY A 121 -0.98 -5.68 16.48
C GLY A 121 -1.41 -6.54 15.30
N TYR A 122 -0.55 -6.69 14.28
CA TYR A 122 -0.81 -7.60 13.16
C TYR A 122 -0.55 -9.05 13.57
N ARG A 123 -1.25 -9.97 12.93
CA ARG A 123 -0.99 -11.41 12.99
C ARG A 123 -0.89 -11.95 11.58
N VAL A 124 -0.10 -13.01 11.38
CA VAL A 124 -0.08 -13.73 10.12
C VAL A 124 -1.46 -14.36 9.90
N ALA A 125 -2.08 -14.03 8.76
CA ALA A 125 -3.36 -14.60 8.35
C ALA A 125 -3.19 -15.58 7.19
N GLU A 126 -2.26 -15.30 6.27
CA GLU A 126 -2.05 -16.04 5.02
C GLU A 126 -0.56 -16.08 4.64
N GLN A 127 -0.19 -17.07 3.83
CA GLN A 127 1.11 -17.16 3.17
C GLN A 127 0.90 -17.41 1.68
N ALA A 128 1.58 -16.63 0.84
CA ALA A 128 1.53 -16.79 -0.61
C ALA A 128 2.62 -17.76 -1.10
N TRP A 129 2.28 -18.58 -2.08
CA TRP A 129 3.19 -19.52 -2.75
C TRP A 129 3.14 -19.26 -4.27
N ILE A 130 4.30 -19.22 -4.92
CA ILE A 130 4.44 -18.94 -6.36
C ILE A 130 5.13 -20.13 -7.07
N LYS A 131 4.91 -20.27 -8.39
CA LYS A 131 5.54 -21.28 -9.24
C LYS A 131 5.99 -20.66 -10.55
#